data_AF-A0A2K8YX14-F1
#
_entry.id   AF-A0A2K8YX14-F1
#
_cell.length_a   1.000
_cell.length_b   1.000
_cell.length_c   1.000
_cell.angle_alpha   90.00
_cell.angle_beta   90.00
_cell.angle_gamma   90.00
#
_symmetry.space_group_name_H-M   'P 1'
#
loop_
_entity.id
_entity.type
_entity.pdbx_description
1 polymer ?
#
loop_
_entity_poly.entity_id
_entity_poly.type
_entity_poly.pdbx_seq_one_letter_code
_entity_poly.pdbx_strand_id
1 'polypeptide(L)'
;MFNYNPMNPLTLEATATQLSELTDIHDVEPLNDSDYNCLAEVRDVLKKHGRQERFGVTLLHKHFDLASDEVLVEYTDVASRVQTIKPEKKGSALLNTIETNWILGDGDPKSSLACVRYCANNVHGNHDLFHK
;
A
#
# COMPACT_ATOMS: atom_id res chain seq x y z
N MET A 1 -32.07 -9.69 -6.04
CA MET A 1 -31.08 -10.56 -5.36
C MET A 1 -29.71 -10.12 -5.85
N PHE A 2 -28.95 -9.40 -5.02
CA PHE A 2 -27.58 -9.00 -5.38
C PHE A 2 -26.65 -10.16 -5.02
N ASN A 3 -25.95 -10.71 -6.03
CA ASN A 3 -24.90 -11.69 -5.83
C ASN A 3 -23.74 -11.00 -5.09
N TYR A 4 -23.61 -11.31 -3.81
CA TYR A 4 -22.40 -11.02 -3.05
C TYR A 4 -21.30 -11.95 -3.58
N ASN A 5 -20.38 -11.39 -4.38
CA ASN A 5 -19.16 -12.07 -4.73
C ASN A 5 -18.19 -11.87 -3.56
N PRO A 6 -17.86 -12.89 -2.76
CA PRO A 6 -16.89 -12.73 -1.70
C PRO A 6 -15.58 -12.29 -2.35
N MET A 7 -15.11 -11.09 -2.01
CA MET A 7 -13.78 -10.62 -2.34
C MET A 7 -12.81 -11.75 -1.99
N ASN A 8 -12.21 -12.35 -3.01
CA ASN A 8 -11.18 -13.36 -2.85
C ASN A 8 -10.12 -12.73 -1.92
N PRO A 9 -9.79 -13.31 -0.76
CA PRO A 9 -8.76 -12.75 0.11
C PRO A 9 -7.46 -12.78 -0.69
N LEU A 10 -7.10 -11.64 -1.29
CA LEU A 10 -5.84 -11.46 -1.99
C LEU A 10 -4.76 -11.87 -1.00
N THR A 11 -4.06 -12.93 -1.36
CA THR A 11 -3.05 -13.57 -0.54
C THR A 11 -1.94 -12.56 -0.29
N LEU A 12 -2.04 -11.87 0.84
CA LEU A 12 -1.07 -10.90 1.35
C LEU A 12 0.20 -11.58 1.85
N GLU A 13 0.57 -12.72 1.24
CA GLU A 13 1.71 -13.54 1.59
C GLU A 13 3.01 -13.00 0.98
N ALA A 14 2.92 -12.33 -0.16
CA ALA A 14 4.10 -11.93 -0.95
C ALA A 14 4.70 -10.55 -0.57
N THR A 15 3.99 -9.74 0.22
CA THR A 15 4.40 -8.40 0.71
C THR A 15 5.68 -8.44 1.54
N ALA A 16 5.73 -9.37 2.51
CA ALA A 16 6.78 -9.40 3.53
C ALA A 16 8.17 -9.68 2.94
N THR A 17 8.23 -10.71 2.10
CA THR A 17 9.47 -11.14 1.45
C THR A 17 10.03 -10.03 0.56
N GLN A 18 9.18 -9.36 -0.21
CA GLN A 18 9.63 -8.34 -1.17
C GLN A 18 10.12 -7.04 -0.51
N LEU A 19 9.54 -6.67 0.64
CA LEU A 19 10.04 -5.56 1.46
C LEU A 19 11.35 -5.91 2.19
N SER A 20 11.47 -7.15 2.69
CA SER A 20 12.66 -7.60 3.42
C SER A 20 13.92 -7.63 2.55
N GLU A 21 13.74 -7.79 1.24
CA GLU A 21 14.79 -7.82 0.21
C GLU A 21 15.27 -6.42 -0.21
N LEU A 22 14.58 -5.34 0.19
CA LEU A 22 15.00 -3.98 -0.13
C LEU A 22 16.25 -3.59 0.67
N THR A 23 17.07 -2.74 0.07
CA THR A 23 18.22 -2.12 0.73
C THR A 23 17.75 -1.21 1.87
N ASP A 24 18.51 -1.19 2.97
CA ASP A 24 18.26 -0.28 4.07
C ASP A 24 18.41 1.17 3.62
N ILE A 25 17.55 2.07 4.12
CA ILE A 25 17.60 3.50 3.78
C ILE A 25 18.96 4.15 4.05
N HIS A 26 19.74 3.63 4.99
CA HIS A 26 21.06 4.16 5.29
C HIS A 26 22.12 3.75 4.26
N ASP A 27 21.81 2.77 3.41
CA ASP A 27 22.72 2.18 2.42
C ASP A 27 22.28 2.44 0.97
N VAL A 28 21.13 3.09 0.72
CA VAL A 28 20.70 3.45 -0.64
C VAL A 28 21.52 4.61 -1.20
N GLU A 29 21.76 4.58 -2.51
CA GLU A 29 22.38 5.72 -3.20
C GLU A 29 21.49 6.97 -3.14
N PRO A 30 22.06 8.17 -2.99
CA PRO A 30 21.31 9.42 -3.09
C PRO A 30 20.66 9.58 -4.47
N LEU A 31 19.48 10.20 -4.48
CA LEU A 31 18.78 10.57 -5.73
C LEU A 31 19.68 11.42 -6.62
N ASN A 32 19.65 11.13 -7.92
CA ASN A 32 20.44 11.82 -8.93
C ASN A 32 19.61 12.14 -10.20
N ASP A 33 20.23 12.82 -11.16
CA ASP A 33 19.56 13.26 -12.40
C ASP A 33 18.97 12.11 -13.22
N SER A 34 19.58 10.92 -13.18
CA SER A 34 19.03 9.74 -13.87
C SER A 34 17.70 9.31 -13.27
N ASP A 35 17.56 9.38 -11.94
CA ASP A 35 16.29 9.07 -11.27
C ASP A 35 15.21 10.06 -11.68
N TYR A 36 15.51 11.35 -11.71
CA TYR A 36 14.56 12.38 -12.14
C TYR A 36 14.14 12.24 -13.60
N ASN A 37 15.05 11.83 -14.48
CA ASN A 37 14.73 11.51 -15.88
C ASN A 37 13.76 10.31 -15.95
N CYS A 38 14.02 9.25 -15.20
CA CYS A 38 13.12 8.09 -15.09
C CYS A 38 11.73 8.50 -14.56
N LEU A 39 11.66 9.32 -13.51
CA LEU A 39 10.40 9.82 -12.95
C LEU A 39 9.59 10.64 -13.96
N ALA A 40 10.25 11.39 -14.84
CA ALA A 40 9.58 12.11 -15.93
C ALA A 40 8.93 11.15 -16.94
N GLU A 41 9.58 10.03 -17.26
CA GLU A 41 9.01 8.99 -18.13
C GLU A 41 7.81 8.31 -17.47
N VAL A 42 7.88 7.97 -16.18
CA VAL A 42 6.75 7.42 -15.42
C VAL A 42 5.57 8.38 -15.42
N ARG A 43 5.82 9.68 -15.16
CA ARG A 43 4.78 10.73 -15.24
C ARG A 43 4.10 10.74 -16.60
N ASP A 44 4.85 10.59 -17.68
CA ASP A 44 4.33 10.65 -19.05
C ASP A 44 3.49 9.40 -19.40
N VAL A 45 3.88 8.22 -18.89
CA VAL A 45 3.06 7.01 -18.97
C VAL A 45 1.75 7.19 -18.20
N LEU A 46 1.81 7.67 -16.95
CA LEU A 46 0.61 7.94 -16.16
C LEU A 46 -0.29 8.99 -16.84
N LYS A 47 0.29 10.00 -17.49
CA LYS A 47 -0.43 11.00 -18.31
C LYS A 47 -1.20 10.35 -19.44
N LYS A 48 -0.51 9.52 -20.22
CA LYS A 48 -1.06 8.82 -21.38
C LYS A 48 -2.30 8.00 -21.01
N HIS A 49 -2.32 7.43 -19.80
CA HIS A 49 -3.43 6.62 -19.30
C HIS A 49 -4.46 7.38 -18.43
N GLY A 50 -4.32 8.71 -18.28
CA GLY A 50 -5.23 9.51 -17.46
C GLY A 50 -5.18 9.15 -15.97
N ARG A 51 -4.00 8.80 -15.45
CA ARG A 51 -3.80 8.31 -14.08
C ARG A 51 -2.90 9.20 -13.20
N GLN A 52 -2.48 10.38 -13.68
CA GLN A 52 -1.56 11.26 -12.95
C GLN A 52 -2.09 11.74 -11.59
N GLU A 53 -3.41 11.83 -11.42
CA GLU A 53 -4.03 12.22 -10.14
C GLU A 53 -4.36 11.02 -9.24
N ARG A 54 -4.04 9.80 -9.68
CA ARG A 54 -4.41 8.56 -8.98
C ARG A 54 -3.22 7.79 -8.46
N PHE A 55 -2.12 7.76 -9.21
CA PHE A 55 -0.93 7.00 -8.87
C PHE A 55 0.28 7.92 -8.83
N GLY A 56 1.19 7.59 -7.92
CA GLY A 56 2.50 8.21 -7.78
C GLY A 56 3.58 7.16 -7.57
N VAL A 57 4.77 7.62 -7.25
CA VAL A 57 5.92 6.78 -6.93
C VAL A 57 6.36 7.03 -5.50
N THR A 58 6.93 6.01 -4.87
CA THR A 58 7.66 6.14 -3.61
C THR A 58 9.04 5.51 -3.77
N LEU A 59 10.04 6.05 -3.05
CA LEU A 59 11.36 5.44 -3.02
C LEU A 59 11.27 4.08 -2.31
N LEU A 60 11.80 3.03 -2.92
CA LEU A 60 11.85 1.69 -2.34
C LEU A 60 13.07 1.56 -1.44
N HIS A 61 12.85 1.33 -0.16
CA HIS A 61 13.85 1.03 0.86
C HIS A 61 13.15 0.33 2.04
N LYS A 62 13.93 -0.29 2.93
CA LYS A 62 13.44 -0.71 4.25
C LYS A 62 14.02 0.17 5.36
N HIS A 63 13.27 0.28 6.45
CA HIS A 63 13.72 0.91 7.69
C HIS A 63 14.04 -0.13 8.79
N PHE A 64 13.53 -1.35 8.64
CA PHE A 64 13.68 -2.46 9.57
C PHE A 64 13.30 -3.76 8.88
N ASP A 65 13.71 -4.89 9.47
CA ASP A 65 13.33 -6.20 8.99
C ASP A 65 11.90 -6.56 9.37
N LEU A 66 11.20 -7.23 8.45
CA LEU A 66 9.83 -7.69 8.62
C LEU A 66 9.84 -9.22 8.70
N ALA A 67 9.14 -9.81 9.67
CA ALA A 67 9.06 -11.26 9.76
C ALA A 67 8.25 -11.85 8.59
N SER A 68 8.51 -13.12 8.27
CA SER A 68 7.82 -13.80 7.16
C SER A 68 6.31 -13.93 7.36
N ASP A 69 5.84 -13.83 8.61
CA ASP A 69 4.44 -13.85 9.01
C ASP A 69 3.87 -12.45 9.31
N GLU A 70 4.59 -11.38 8.95
CA GLU A 70 4.16 -9.99 9.14
C GLU A 70 3.87 -9.28 7.82
N VAL A 71 3.14 -8.17 7.90
CA VAL A 71 2.87 -7.27 6.79
C VAL A 71 2.76 -5.83 7.30
N LEU A 72 3.15 -4.86 6.48
CA LEU A 72 2.92 -3.46 6.81
C LEU A 72 1.44 -3.10 6.57
N VAL A 73 0.86 -2.46 7.58
CA VAL A 73 -0.50 -1.95 7.53
C VAL A 73 -0.50 -0.46 7.84
N GLU A 74 -1.13 0.31 6.96
CA GLU A 74 -1.38 1.74 7.12
C GLU A 74 -2.69 1.96 7.89
N TYR A 75 -2.61 2.80 8.91
CA TYR A 75 -3.73 3.26 9.71
C TYR A 75 -3.89 4.77 9.59
N THR A 76 -5.13 5.23 9.43
CA THR A 76 -5.45 6.66 9.33
C THR A 76 -6.38 7.09 10.45
N ASP A 77 -5.83 7.86 11.40
CA ASP A 77 -6.62 8.58 12.40
C ASP A 77 -6.93 10.00 11.88
N VAL A 78 -8.13 10.15 11.32
CA VAL A 78 -8.61 11.43 10.77
C VAL A 78 -8.76 12.49 11.86
N ALA A 79 -9.11 12.11 13.09
CA ALA A 79 -9.37 13.05 14.16
C ALA A 79 -8.08 13.70 14.66
N SER A 80 -7.02 12.90 14.84
CA SER A 80 -5.69 13.41 15.23
C SER A 80 -4.84 13.85 14.04
N ARG A 81 -5.29 13.60 12.80
CA ARG A 81 -4.57 13.84 11.55
C ARG A 81 -3.23 13.10 11.51
N VAL A 82 -3.24 11.86 11.95
CA VAL A 82 -2.05 10.99 11.99
C VAL A 82 -2.25 9.83 11.05
N GLN A 83 -1.23 9.55 10.24
CA GLN A 83 -1.08 8.28 9.55
C GLN A 83 0.07 7.51 10.19
N THR A 84 -0.15 6.22 10.44
CA THR A 84 0.89 5.32 10.95
C THR A 84 0.98 4.09 10.06
N ILE A 85 2.20 3.62 9.85
CA ILE A 85 2.47 2.34 9.21
C ILE A 85 3.16 1.46 10.24
N LYS A 86 2.66 0.25 10.46
CA LYS A 86 3.28 -0.70 11.39
C LYS A 86 3.18 -2.14 10.90
N PRO A 87 4.11 -3.01 11.31
CA PRO A 87 3.98 -4.45 11.13
C PRO A 87 2.77 -5.00 11.87
N GLU A 88 2.03 -5.86 11.20
CA GLU A 88 0.94 -6.65 11.77
C GLU A 88 1.09 -8.11 11.32
N LYS A 89 0.59 -9.05 12.13
CA LYS A 89 0.61 -10.46 11.77
C LYS A 89 -0.34 -10.73 10.60
N LYS A 90 0.11 -11.52 9.63
CA LYS A 90 -0.74 -12.07 8.57
C LYS A 90 -1.89 -12.85 9.21
N GLY A 91 -3.13 -12.46 8.91
CA GLY A 91 -4.32 -13.03 9.55
C GLY A 91 -5.45 -12.02 9.73
N SER A 92 -6.10 -12.05 10.90
CA SER A 92 -7.33 -11.29 11.21
C SER A 92 -7.23 -9.77 10.99
N ALA A 93 -6.03 -9.19 11.01
CA ALA A 93 -5.77 -7.78 10.71
C ALA A 93 -6.17 -7.37 9.27
N LEU A 94 -6.32 -8.33 8.36
CA LEU A 94 -6.48 -8.09 6.92
C LEU A 94 -7.90 -8.25 6.40
N LEU A 95 -8.86 -8.59 7.27
CA LEU A 95 -10.22 -8.90 6.85
C LEU A 95 -10.96 -7.72 6.21
N ASN A 96 -10.42 -6.49 6.33
CA ASN A 96 -10.98 -5.30 5.70
C ASN A 96 -9.90 -4.33 5.17
N THR A 97 -8.82 -4.82 4.56
CA THR A 97 -7.77 -3.94 4.04
C THR A 97 -7.90 -3.68 2.54
N ILE A 98 -7.42 -2.52 2.06
CA ILE A 98 -7.17 -2.26 0.64
C ILE A 98 -5.68 -2.07 0.39
N GLU A 99 -5.18 -2.54 -0.74
CA GLU A 99 -3.79 -2.32 -1.15
C GLU A 99 -3.58 -0.83 -1.52
N THR A 100 -2.48 -0.25 -1.06
CA THR A 100 -2.14 1.17 -1.29
C THR A 100 -0.76 1.39 -1.89
N ASN A 101 0.11 0.38 -1.85
CA ASN A 101 1.45 0.45 -2.41
C ASN A 101 1.83 -0.89 -3.06
N TRP A 102 2.52 -0.86 -4.20
CA TRP A 102 2.93 -2.05 -4.93
C TRP A 102 4.39 -1.91 -5.36
N ILE A 103 5.14 -3.01 -5.27
CA ILE A 103 6.47 -3.08 -5.87
C ILE A 103 6.31 -3.68 -7.27
N LEU A 104 6.68 -2.88 -8.28
CA LEU A 104 6.53 -3.22 -9.70
C LEU A 104 7.74 -4.05 -10.18
N GLY A 105 7.75 -5.34 -9.86
CA GLY A 105 8.72 -6.31 -10.40
C GLY A 105 8.29 -6.87 -11.77
N ASP A 106 9.10 -7.77 -12.35
CA ASP A 106 8.86 -8.37 -13.69
C ASP A 106 7.62 -9.30 -13.78
N GLY A 107 6.83 -9.41 -12.72
CA GLY A 107 5.59 -10.22 -12.65
C GLY A 107 4.34 -9.38 -12.37
N ASP A 108 3.24 -10.03 -12.01
CA ASP A 108 2.03 -9.31 -11.58
C ASP A 108 2.34 -8.35 -10.42
N PRO A 109 1.74 -7.13 -10.40
CA PRO A 109 1.95 -6.18 -9.31
C PRO A 109 1.63 -6.81 -7.96
N LYS A 110 2.61 -6.81 -7.05
CA LYS A 110 2.44 -7.31 -5.69
C LYS A 110 2.36 -6.13 -4.75
N SER A 111 1.27 -6.07 -3.98
CA SER A 111 1.14 -5.06 -2.94
C SER A 111 2.25 -5.23 -1.91
N SER A 112 2.69 -4.13 -1.30
CA SER A 112 3.65 -4.06 -0.20
C SER A 112 3.03 -3.44 1.07
N LEU A 113 1.90 -2.73 0.93
CA LEU A 113 1.20 -2.03 2.00
C LEU A 113 -0.31 -2.12 1.80
N ALA A 114 -1.05 -2.28 2.89
CA ALA A 114 -2.50 -2.23 2.86
C ALA A 114 -3.07 -1.32 3.96
N CYS A 115 -4.20 -0.66 3.71
CA CYS A 115 -4.89 0.24 4.64
C CYS A 115 -6.15 -0.41 5.21
N VAL A 116 -6.36 -0.33 6.53
CA VAL A 116 -7.57 -0.88 7.19
C VAL A 116 -8.79 -0.02 6.91
N ARG A 117 -9.88 -0.68 6.53
CA ARG A 117 -11.21 -0.10 6.36
C ARG A 117 -12.18 -0.70 7.36
N TYR A 118 -13.21 0.05 7.71
CA TYR A 118 -14.36 -0.46 8.45
C TYR A 118 -15.64 0.20 8.00
N CYS A 119 -16.74 -0.50 8.18
CA CYS A 119 -18.07 0.03 7.94
C CYS A 119 -18.64 0.59 9.25
N ALA A 120 -19.19 1.80 9.22
CA ALA A 120 -19.97 2.34 10.32
C ALA A 120 -21.11 3.21 9.79
N ASN A 121 -22.06 3.51 10.66
CA ASN A 121 -23.07 4.51 10.35
C ASN A 121 -22.49 5.91 10.61
N ASN A 122 -22.66 6.83 9.65
CA ASN A 122 -22.39 8.24 9.92
C ASN A 122 -23.45 8.84 10.86
N VAL A 123 -23.29 10.11 11.22
CA VAL A 123 -24.22 10.81 12.14
C VAL A 123 -25.67 10.93 11.59
N HIS A 124 -25.89 10.64 10.31
CA HIS A 124 -27.20 10.60 9.66
C HIS A 124 -27.76 9.17 9.50
N GLY A 125 -27.06 8.15 9.99
CA GLY A 125 -27.48 6.76 9.88
C GLY A 125 -27.15 6.10 8.53
N ASN A 126 -26.42 6.77 7.63
CA ASN A 126 -25.99 6.16 6.37
C ASN A 126 -24.78 5.24 6.60
N HIS A 127 -24.74 4.12 5.89
CA HIS A 127 -23.64 3.18 5.91
C HIS A 127 -22.48 3.68 5.05
N ASP A 128 -21.43 4.17 5.70
CA ASP A 128 -20.23 4.72 5.07
C ASP A 128 -19.00 3.83 5.30
N LEU A 129 -18.04 3.91 4.38
CA LEU A 129 -16.74 3.26 4.48
C LEU A 129 -15.72 4.22 5.09
N PHE A 130 -15.18 3.85 6.24
CA PHE A 130 -14.19 4.61 6.98
C PHE A 130 -12.82 3.94 6.92
N HIS A 131 -11.78 4.74 7.09
CA HIS A 131 -10.41 4.28 7.31
C HIS A 131 -10.11 4.33 8.80
N LYS A 132 -9.40 3.33 9.33
CA LYS A 132 -8.93 3.29 10.72
C LYS A 132 -7.42 3.36 10.75
#